data_AF-A0A258DFN0-F1
#
_entry.id   AF-A0A258DFN0-F1
#
_cell.length_a   1.000
_cell.length_b   1.000
_cell.length_c   1.000
_cell.angle_alpha   90.00
_cell.angle_beta   90.00
_cell.angle_gamma   90.00
#
_symmetry.space_group_name_H-M   'P 1'
#
loop_
_entity.id
_entity.type
_entity.pdbx_description
1 polymer ?
#
loop_
_entity_poly.entity_id
_entity_poly.type
_entity_poly.pdbx_seq_one_letter_code
_entity_poly.pdbx_strand_id
1 'polypeptide(L)'
;MNMELSRRQFLRTAGAGIAGTSLGAFGFGGVEEAHASAIRPFKLANTTEVRNTCTYCSVACGILIFSKGDLKKGEKAEITHIEGDVDHPTN
;
A
#
# COMPACT_ATOMS: atom_id res chain seq x y z
N MET A 1 -12.16 -0.10 -51.60
CA MET A 1 -12.93 -0.63 -50.45
C MET A 1 -13.72 0.52 -49.86
N ASN A 2 -15.02 0.65 -50.17
CA ASN A 2 -15.87 1.67 -49.57
C ASN A 2 -16.32 1.17 -48.20
N MET A 3 -15.95 1.88 -47.14
CA MET A 3 -16.37 1.56 -45.78
C MET A 3 -17.77 2.16 -45.55
N GLU A 4 -18.79 1.31 -45.40
CA GLU A 4 -20.15 1.76 -45.06
C GLU A 4 -20.20 2.20 -43.59
N LEU A 5 -20.04 3.50 -43.35
CA LEU A 5 -20.05 4.06 -41.99
C LEU A 5 -21.46 4.59 -41.65
N SER A 6 -22.16 3.92 -40.73
CA SER A 6 -23.45 4.42 -40.24
C SER A 6 -23.27 5.60 -39.28
N ARG A 7 -24.27 6.49 -39.17
CA ARG A 7 -24.28 7.62 -38.20
C ARG A 7 -24.02 7.14 -36.76
N ARG A 8 -24.58 5.99 -36.38
CA ARG A 8 -24.38 5.37 -35.06
C ARG A 8 -22.92 4.95 -34.86
N GLN A 9 -22.31 4.37 -35.89
CA GLN A 9 -20.91 3.94 -35.85
C GLN A 9 -19.97 5.15 -35.76
N PHE A 10 -20.25 6.22 -36.51
CA PHE A 10 -19.53 7.49 -36.42
C PHE A 10 -19.55 8.09 -35.01
N LEU A 11 -20.72 8.21 -34.39
CA LEU A 11 -20.85 8.79 -33.05
C LEU A 11 -20.16 7.92 -31.98
N ARG A 12 -20.22 6.59 -32.12
CA ARG A 12 -19.50 5.67 -31.22
C ARG A 12 -17.99 5.85 -31.31
N THR A 13 -17.43 5.91 -32.53
CA THR A 13 -15.98 6.08 -32.73
C THR A 13 -15.51 7.47 -32.29
N ALA A 14 -16.28 8.52 -32.59
CA ALA A 14 -15.96 9.88 -32.16
C ALA A 14 -16.00 10.01 -30.63
N GLY A 15 -17.02 9.44 -29.97
CA GLY A 15 -17.12 9.43 -28.51
C GLY A 15 -15.97 8.69 -27.84
N ALA A 16 -15.58 7.51 -28.36
CA ALA A 16 -14.41 6.77 -27.87
C ALA A 16 -13.11 7.57 -28.08
N GLY A 17 -12.96 8.24 -29.22
CA GLY A 17 -11.82 9.12 -29.50
C GLY A 17 -11.72 10.28 -28.52
N ILE A 18 -12.83 10.99 -28.25
CA ILE A 18 -12.88 12.09 -27.27
C ILE A 18 -12.55 11.59 -25.86
N ALA A 19 -13.11 10.45 -25.45
CA ALA A 19 -12.84 9.88 -24.14
C ALA A 19 -11.35 9.51 -23.97
N GLY A 20 -10.77 8.83 -24.97
CA GLY A 20 -9.35 8.45 -24.96
C GLY A 20 -8.40 9.65 -24.96
N THR A 21 -8.66 10.66 -25.79
CA THR A 21 -7.83 11.88 -25.83
C THR A 21 -7.98 12.72 -24.56
N SER A 22 -9.17 12.76 -23.96
CA SER A 22 -9.38 13.45 -22.68
C SER A 22 -8.60 12.79 -21.55
N LEU A 23 -8.60 11.46 -21.46
CA LEU A 23 -7.80 10.72 -20.48
C LEU A 23 -6.30 11.00 -20.66
N GLY A 24 -5.80 11.01 -21.89
CA GLY A 24 -4.42 11.38 -22.19
C GLY A 24 -4.10 12.84 -21.84
N ALA A 25 -4.97 13.78 -22.21
CA ALA A 25 -4.78 15.23 -21.97
C ALA A 25 -4.81 15.59 -20.48
N PHE A 26 -5.60 14.88 -19.68
CA PHE A 26 -5.61 15.03 -18.22
C PHE A 26 -4.49 14.26 -17.51
N GLY A 27 -3.60 13.57 -18.25
CA GLY A 27 -2.44 12.90 -17.68
C GLY A 27 -2.75 11.53 -17.06
N PHE A 28 -3.91 10.92 -17.35
CA PHE A 28 -4.25 9.58 -16.83
C PHE A 28 -3.48 8.43 -17.52
N GLY A 29 -2.47 8.72 -18.34
CA GLY A 29 -1.66 7.69 -19.02
C GLY A 29 -0.76 6.86 -18.08
N GLY A 30 -0.44 7.38 -16.89
CA GLY A 30 0.45 6.74 -15.91
C GLY A 30 -0.23 6.41 -14.57
N VAL A 31 -1.56 6.26 -14.57
CA VAL A 31 -2.35 6.15 -13.32
C VAL A 31 -1.97 4.98 -12.44
N GLU A 32 -1.65 3.84 -13.05
CA GLU A 32 -1.27 2.63 -12.33
C GLU A 32 0.06 2.82 -11.61
N GLU A 33 1.05 3.44 -12.27
CA GLU A 33 2.36 3.74 -11.69
C GLU A 33 2.26 4.82 -10.60
N ALA A 34 1.46 5.86 -10.83
CA ALA A 34 1.16 6.88 -9.83
C ALA A 34 0.46 6.29 -8.60
N HIS A 35 -0.46 5.36 -8.79
CA HIS A 35 -1.13 4.68 -7.69
C HIS A 35 -0.18 3.77 -6.92
N ALA A 36 0.63 2.97 -7.61
CA ALA A 36 1.61 2.09 -6.99
C ALA A 36 2.66 2.87 -6.18
N SER A 37 3.14 4.00 -6.69
CA SER A 37 4.11 4.85 -6.01
C SER A 37 3.55 5.64 -4.81
N ALA A 38 2.23 5.86 -4.76
CA ALA A 38 1.58 6.47 -3.61
C ALA A 38 1.56 5.57 -2.36
N ILE A 39 1.73 4.25 -2.55
CA ILE A 39 1.77 3.28 -1.47
C ILE A 39 3.19 3.24 -0.91
N ARG A 40 3.37 3.75 0.31
CA ARG A 40 4.67 3.66 0.99
C ARG A 40 5.07 2.19 1.18
N PRO A 41 6.38 1.87 1.14
CA PRO A 41 6.88 0.55 1.51
C PRO A 41 6.43 0.15 2.92
N PHE A 42 6.31 -1.16 3.14
CA PHE A 42 5.97 -1.69 4.46
C PHE A 42 7.02 -1.27 5.50
N LYS A 43 6.60 -0.43 6.45
CA LYS A 43 7.52 0.26 7.38
C LYS A 43 8.29 -0.67 8.32
N LEU A 44 7.84 -1.93 8.49
CA LEU A 44 8.42 -2.90 9.41
C LEU A 44 9.38 -3.89 8.73
N ALA A 45 9.52 -3.84 7.40
CA ALA A 45 10.29 -4.83 6.63
C ALA A 45 11.75 -5.00 7.08
N ASN A 46 12.38 -3.93 7.61
CA ASN A 46 13.77 -3.91 8.08
C ASN A 46 13.86 -3.61 9.58
N THR A 47 12.92 -4.13 10.36
CA THR A 47 12.94 -4.01 11.83
C THR A 47 13.16 -5.37 12.47
N THR A 48 13.64 -5.37 13.71
CA THR A 48 13.71 -6.58 14.54
C THR A 48 12.40 -6.70 15.32
N GLU A 49 11.75 -7.87 15.22
CA GLU A 49 10.53 -8.21 15.94
C GLU A 49 10.86 -8.95 17.24
N VAL A 50 10.21 -8.56 18.34
CA VAL A 50 10.32 -9.23 19.65
C VAL A 50 8.94 -9.33 20.29
N ARG A 51 8.64 -10.48 20.90
CA ARG A 51 7.41 -10.70 21.70
C ARG A 51 7.55 -10.16 23.11
N ASN A 52 6.51 -9.50 23.61
CA ASN A 52 6.42 -8.99 24.98
C ASN A 52 4.96 -9.05 25.49
N THR A 53 4.72 -8.66 26.73
CA THR A 53 3.39 -8.57 27.35
C THR A 53 3.06 -7.10 27.64
N CYS A 54 1.84 -6.69 27.32
CA CYS A 54 1.33 -5.36 27.61
C CYS A 54 1.43 -5.04 29.11
N THR A 55 2.08 -3.92 29.44
CA THR A 55 2.47 -3.58 30.83
C THR A 55 1.43 -2.76 31.59
N TYR A 56 0.19 -2.68 31.10
CA TYR A 56 -0.81 -1.77 31.66
C TYR A 56 -1.75 -2.44 32.66
N CYS A 57 -2.48 -3.48 32.26
CA CYS A 57 -3.50 -4.11 33.11
C CYS A 57 -3.29 -5.63 33.21
N SER A 58 -4.10 -6.27 34.07
CA SER A 58 -4.03 -7.71 34.33
C SER A 58 -4.53 -8.61 33.19
N VAL A 59 -4.98 -8.03 32.07
CA VAL A 59 -5.34 -8.82 30.88
C VAL A 59 -4.10 -9.53 30.34
N ALA A 60 -2.93 -8.88 30.38
CA ALA A 60 -1.69 -9.45 29.86
C ALA A 60 -1.78 -9.81 28.36
N CYS A 61 -2.25 -8.87 27.52
CA CYS A 61 -2.22 -9.01 26.07
C CYS A 61 -0.79 -9.24 25.55
N GLY A 62 -0.65 -10.10 24.55
CA GLY A 62 0.60 -10.34 23.85
C GLY A 62 0.82 -9.21 22.85
N ILE A 63 2.05 -8.71 22.77
CA ILE A 63 2.42 -7.64 21.86
C ILE A 63 3.69 -7.98 21.10
N LEU A 64 3.74 -7.51 19.85
CA LEU A 64 4.94 -7.52 19.01
C LEU A 64 5.54 -6.12 19.00
N ILE A 65 6.82 -6.04 19.33
CA ILE A 65 7.59 -4.80 19.36
C ILE A 65 8.56 -4.81 18.18
N PHE A 66 8.56 -3.74 17.38
CA PHE A 66 9.43 -3.57 16.23
C PHE A 66 10.44 -2.44 16.46
N SER A 67 11.72 -2.79 16.45
CA SER A 67 12.82 -1.84 16.65
C SER A 67 13.75 -1.73 15.44
N LYS A 68 14.32 -0.54 15.24
CA LYS A 68 15.46 -0.30 14.34
C LYS A 68 16.76 -0.39 15.12
N GLY A 69 17.83 -0.82 14.44
CA GLY A 69 19.15 -1.03 15.04
C GLY A 69 19.38 -2.48 15.45
N ASP A 70 20.62 -2.94 15.31
CA ASP A 70 21.06 -4.30 15.63
C ASP A 70 21.92 -4.33 16.91
N LEU A 71 21.33 -4.83 18.00
CA LEU A 71 22.03 -5.00 19.28
C LEU A 71 23.26 -5.92 19.16
N LYS A 72 23.25 -6.91 18.25
CA LYS A 72 24.39 -7.82 18.05
C LYS A 72 25.59 -7.09 17.44
N LYS A 73 25.35 -5.98 16.75
CA LYS A 73 26.39 -5.09 16.21
C LYS A 73 26.73 -3.94 17.15
N GLY A 74 26.14 -3.90 18.35
CA GLY A 74 26.32 -2.83 19.33
C GLY A 74 25.57 -1.54 18.99
N GLU A 75 24.62 -1.58 18.05
CA GLU A 75 23.76 -0.44 17.74
C GLU A 75 22.65 -0.31 18.80
N LYS A 76 22.16 0.91 19.01
CA LYS A 76 21.01 1.14 19.89
C LYS A 76 19.73 0.65 19.19
N ALA A 77 19.01 -0.25 19.84
CA ALA A 77 17.66 -0.61 19.42
C ALA A 77 16.68 0.53 19.77
N GLU A 78 16.09 1.16 18.76
CA GLU A 78 15.06 2.18 18.91
C GLU A 78 13.70 1.59 18.51
N ILE A 79 12.75 1.58 19.44
CA ILE A 79 11.39 1.09 19.20
C ILE A 79 10.66 2.08 18.29
N THR A 80 10.06 1.58 17.20
CA THR A 80 9.37 2.41 16.20
C THR A 80 7.91 2.06 15.99
N HIS A 81 7.48 0.87 16.43
CA HIS A 81 6.09 0.40 16.33
C HIS A 81 5.82 -0.74 17.33
N ILE A 82 4.58 -0.83 17.81
CA ILE A 82 4.08 -1.91 18.65
C ILE A 82 2.68 -2.28 18.14
N GLU A 83 2.37 -3.57 18.02
CA GLU A 83 1.04 -4.09 17.71
C GLU A 83 0.73 -5.37 18.50
N GLY A 84 -0.48 -5.92 18.34
CA GLY A 84 -0.90 -7.13 19.04
C GLY A 84 -0.25 -8.39 18.47
N ASP A 85 0.04 -9.34 19.34
CA ASP A 85 0.47 -10.68 18.95
C ASP A 85 -0.75 -11.53 18.57
N VAL A 86 -0.88 -11.88 17.30
CA VAL A 86 -2.02 -12.65 16.77
C VAL A 86 -2.10 -14.07 17.31
N ASP A 87 -0.97 -14.62 17.79
CA ASP A 87 -0.92 -15.98 18.31
C ASP A 87 -1.25 -16.04 19.81
N HIS A 88 -1.33 -14.90 20.50
CA HIS A 88 -1.54 -14.87 21.94
C HIS A 88 -3.04 -14.96 22.26
N PRO A 89 -3.50 -16.02 22.96
CA PRO A 89 -4.92 -16.39 23.03
C PRO A 89 -5.81 -15.44 23.84
N THR A 90 -5.21 -14.48 24.54
CA THR A 90 -5.94 -13.51 25.37
C THR A 90 -6.52 -12.37 24.54
N ASN A 91 -5.80 -11.90 23.52
CA ASN A 91 -6.18 -10.74 22.73
C ASN A 91 -6.83 -11.10 21.39
#